data_AF-A0A0X3VDP9-F1
#
_entry.id   AF-A0A0X3VDP9-F1
#
_cell.length_a   1.000
_cell.length_b   1.000
_cell.length_c   1.000
_cell.angle_alpha   90.00
_cell.angle_beta   90.00
_cell.angle_gamma   90.00
#
_symmetry.space_group_name_H-M   'P 1'
#
loop_
_entity.id
_entity.type
_entity.pdbx_description
1 polymer ?
#
loop_
_entity_poly.entity_id
_entity_poly.type
_entity_poly.pdbx_seq_one_letter_code
_entity_poly.pdbx_strand_id
1 'polypeptide(L)'
;MRSDGQLTVKSLAEGAGLRRNKLTHKHTGLKDLFYALVKTLERPAIPAQRQAKDDDLKRRHSELWAKHQQLKKEAAQMARIIHVLEVENDQPRTTAANGPGNLHFLTRTPR
;
A
#
# COMPACT_ATOMS: atom_id res chain seq x y z
N MET A 1 -11.26 -12.08 -17.38
CA MET A 1 -10.11 -11.67 -18.23
C MET A 1 -9.96 -10.16 -18.09
N ARG A 2 -8.77 -9.68 -17.73
CA ARG A 2 -8.45 -8.23 -17.68
C ARG A 2 -7.64 -7.91 -18.94
N SER A 3 -8.09 -6.95 -19.74
CA SER A 3 -7.30 -6.48 -20.88
C SER A 3 -6.17 -5.59 -20.34
N ASP A 4 -4.93 -5.83 -20.79
CA ASP A 4 -3.74 -5.04 -20.38
C ASP A 4 -3.75 -3.59 -20.93
N GLY A 5 -4.87 -3.14 -21.53
CA GLY A 5 -5.04 -1.80 -22.08
C GLY A 5 -4.21 -1.50 -23.34
N GLN A 6 -3.33 -2.41 -23.75
CA GLN A 6 -2.51 -2.25 -24.95
C GLN A 6 -3.28 -2.66 -26.22
N LEU A 7 -3.26 -1.79 -27.24
CA LEU A 7 -3.83 -2.06 -28.56
C LEU A 7 -2.92 -3.01 -29.35
N THR A 8 -3.00 -4.31 -29.04
CA THR A 8 -2.25 -5.37 -29.74
C THR A 8 -3.18 -6.42 -30.32
N VAL A 9 -2.70 -7.15 -31.33
CA VAL A 9 -3.43 -8.29 -31.92
C VAL A 9 -3.70 -9.40 -30.90
N LYS A 10 -2.87 -9.51 -29.85
CA LYS A 10 -3.10 -10.44 -28.74
C LYS A 10 -4.34 -10.02 -27.93
N SER A 11 -4.41 -8.76 -27.52
CA SER A 11 -5.56 -8.20 -26.80
C SER A 11 -6.84 -8.30 -27.63
N LEU A 12 -6.76 -8.09 -28.94
CA LEU A 12 -7.88 -8.27 -29.87
C LEU A 12 -8.37 -9.73 -29.89
N ALA A 13 -7.45 -10.68 -29.98
CA ALA A 13 -7.79 -12.10 -29.97
C ALA A 13 -8.43 -12.53 -28.64
N GLU A 14 -7.87 -12.07 -27.53
CA GLU A 14 -8.44 -12.30 -26.19
C GLU A 14 -9.85 -11.72 -26.05
N GLY A 15 -10.09 -10.50 -26.54
CA GLY A 15 -11.42 -9.88 -26.55
C GLY A 15 -12.43 -10.61 -27.44
N ALA A 16 -11.97 -11.24 -28.52
CA ALA A 16 -12.78 -12.08 -29.39
C ALA A 16 -12.95 -13.53 -28.89
N GLY A 17 -12.36 -13.90 -27.73
CA GLY A 17 -12.38 -15.27 -27.21
C GLY A 17 -11.60 -16.28 -28.06
N LEU A 18 -10.67 -15.81 -28.90
CA LEU A 18 -9.90 -16.61 -29.83
C LEU A 18 -8.41 -16.63 -29.47
N ARG A 19 -7.71 -17.68 -29.91
CA ARG A 19 -6.24 -17.67 -29.88
C ARG A 19 -5.72 -16.75 -30.99
N ARG A 20 -4.65 -15.99 -30.73
CA ARG A 20 -3.99 -15.11 -31.71
C ARG A 20 -3.77 -15.78 -33.06
N ASN A 21 -3.20 -16.99 -33.06
CA ASN A 21 -2.88 -17.71 -34.28
C ASN A 21 -4.14 -18.12 -35.07
N LYS A 22 -5.26 -18.41 -34.40
CA LYS A 22 -6.54 -18.71 -35.06
C LYS A 22 -7.11 -17.45 -35.72
N LEU A 23 -7.02 -16.31 -35.04
CA LEU A 23 -7.47 -15.02 -35.56
C LEU A 23 -6.67 -14.60 -36.81
N THR A 24 -5.34 -14.67 -36.76
CA THR A 24 -4.48 -14.24 -37.88
C THR A 24 -4.42 -15.25 -39.03
N HIS A 25 -4.69 -16.53 -38.79
CA HIS A 25 -4.73 -17.54 -39.85
C HIS A 25 -6.04 -17.49 -40.66
N LYS A 26 -7.17 -17.12 -40.02
CA LYS A 26 -8.44 -16.91 -40.73
C LYS A 26 -8.50 -15.55 -41.43
N HIS A 27 -7.73 -14.58 -40.94
CA HIS A 27 -7.71 -13.23 -41.47
C HIS A 27 -6.26 -12.77 -41.64
N THR A 28 -5.64 -13.16 -42.75
CA THR A 28 -4.22 -12.91 -43.03
C THR A 28 -3.87 -11.42 -43.12
N GLY A 29 -4.78 -10.59 -43.62
CA GLY A 29 -4.61 -9.12 -43.67
C GLY A 29 -5.03 -8.37 -42.40
N LEU A 30 -5.59 -9.06 -41.40
CA LEU A 30 -6.13 -8.42 -40.21
C LEU A 30 -5.04 -7.74 -39.38
N LYS A 31 -3.84 -8.33 -39.33
CA LYS A 31 -2.71 -7.75 -38.61
C LYS A 31 -2.37 -6.37 -39.18
N ASP A 32 -2.23 -6.29 -40.49
CA ASP A 32 -1.79 -5.06 -41.16
C ASP A 32 -2.89 -3.99 -41.13
N LEU A 33 -4.15 -4.39 -41.34
CA LEU A 33 -5.30 -3.49 -41.18
C LEU A 33 -5.44 -2.98 -39.73
N PHE A 34 -5.27 -3.86 -38.74
CA PHE A 34 -5.32 -3.48 -37.35
C PHE A 34 -4.23 -2.47 -37.01
N TYR A 35 -2.99 -2.71 -37.41
CA TYR A 35 -1.91 -1.77 -37.13
C TYR A 35 -1.99 -0.49 -37.96
N ALA A 36 -2.54 -0.53 -39.18
CA ALA A 36 -2.87 0.67 -39.93
C ALA A 36 -3.92 1.51 -39.19
N LEU A 37 -4.97 0.86 -38.68
CA LEU A 37 -6.04 1.52 -37.92
C LEU A 37 -5.54 2.05 -36.57
N VAL A 38 -4.68 1.31 -35.86
CA VAL A 38 -4.01 1.76 -34.63
C VAL A 38 -3.04 2.91 -34.89
N LYS A 39 -2.49 3.02 -36.11
CA LYS A 39 -1.63 4.14 -36.50
C LYS A 39 -2.45 5.39 -36.85
N THR A 40 -3.64 5.23 -37.44
CA THR A 40 -4.56 6.33 -37.74
C THR A 40 -5.33 6.82 -36.52
N LEU A 41 -5.63 5.93 -35.59
CA LEU A 41 -6.02 6.29 -34.24
C LEU A 41 -4.78 6.85 -33.57
N GLU A 42 -4.53 8.17 -33.68
CA GLU A 42 -3.50 8.84 -32.90
C GLU A 42 -3.48 8.20 -31.52
N ARG A 43 -2.34 7.61 -31.12
CA ARG A 43 -2.15 6.99 -29.80
C ARG A 43 -2.79 7.96 -28.82
N PRO A 44 -3.91 7.62 -28.14
CA PRO A 44 -4.66 8.62 -27.43
C PRO A 44 -3.67 9.23 -26.47
N ALA A 45 -3.30 10.50 -26.74
CA ALA A 45 -2.45 11.25 -25.85
C ALA A 45 -3.12 11.04 -24.50
N ILE A 46 -2.44 10.40 -23.56
CA ILE A 46 -3.02 10.16 -22.24
C ILE A 46 -3.50 11.55 -21.84
N PRO A 47 -4.82 11.78 -21.72
CA PRO A 47 -5.31 13.14 -21.63
C PRO A 47 -4.56 13.77 -20.47
N ALA A 48 -4.03 14.98 -20.60
CA ALA A 48 -3.19 15.58 -19.56
C ALA A 48 -3.84 15.49 -18.17
N GLN A 49 -5.17 15.49 -18.14
CA GLN A 49 -6.00 15.24 -16.97
C GLN A 49 -5.82 13.84 -16.32
N ARG A 50 -5.62 12.77 -17.09
CA ARG A 50 -5.31 11.43 -16.57
C ARG A 50 -3.88 11.36 -16.02
N GLN A 51 -2.90 11.96 -16.69
CA GLN A 51 -1.54 12.06 -16.14
C GLN A 51 -1.51 12.84 -14.82
N ALA A 52 -2.19 13.99 -14.78
CA ALA A 52 -2.32 14.79 -13.56
C ALA A 52 -2.99 14.01 -12.41
N LYS A 53 -4.00 13.17 -12.71
CA LYS A 53 -4.64 12.30 -11.72
C LYS A 53 -3.70 11.20 -11.23
N ASP A 54 -2.93 10.59 -12.11
CA ASP A 54 -1.96 9.55 -11.75
C ASP A 54 -0.85 10.13 -10.87
N ASP A 55 -0.38 11.34 -11.16
CA ASP A 55 0.64 12.02 -10.37
C ASP A 55 0.10 12.50 -9.02
N ASP A 56 -1.14 12.99 -8.97
CA ASP A 56 -1.82 13.31 -7.71
C ASP A 56 -2.00 12.08 -6.84
N LEU A 57 -2.40 10.94 -7.43
CA LEU A 57 -2.57 9.69 -6.70
C LEU A 57 -1.25 9.18 -6.14
N LYS A 58 -0.16 9.24 -6.92
CA LYS A 58 1.19 8.87 -6.45
C LYS A 58 1.63 9.76 -5.30
N ARG A 59 1.37 11.08 -5.36
CA ARG A 59 1.69 12.02 -4.29
C ARG A 59 0.96 11.65 -3.00
N ARG A 60 -0.37 11.48 -3.07
CA ARG A 60 -1.19 11.07 -1.91
C ARG A 60 -0.73 9.73 -1.32
N HIS A 61 -0.37 8.78 -2.19
CA HIS A 61 0.16 7.50 -1.74
C HIS A 61 1.48 7.65 -0.98
N SER A 62 2.42 8.48 -1.48
CA SER A 62 3.67 8.74 -0.77
C SER A 62 3.46 9.42 0.58
N GLU A 63 2.53 10.39 0.66
CA GLU A 63 2.18 11.07 1.91
C GLU A 63 1.55 10.11 2.93
N LEU A 64 0.60 9.28 2.48
CA LEU A 64 -0.02 8.25 3.32
C LEU A 64 1.01 7.22 3.81
N TRP A 65 1.92 6.81 2.94
CA TRP A 65 2.96 5.86 3.29
C TRP A 65 3.94 6.46 4.32
N ALA A 66 4.34 7.72 4.16
CA ALA A 66 5.17 8.42 5.13
C ALA A 66 4.47 8.53 6.50
N LYS A 67 3.20 8.93 6.53
CA LYS A 67 2.39 8.98 7.76
C LYS A 67 2.29 7.60 8.42
N HIS A 68 2.00 6.57 7.65
CA HIS A 68 1.92 5.19 8.16
C HIS A 68 3.25 4.75 8.81
N GLN A 69 4.38 5.05 8.16
CA GLN A 69 5.70 4.71 8.73
C GLN A 69 6.00 5.49 10.01
N GLN A 70 5.58 6.76 10.09
CA GLN A 70 5.72 7.56 11.30
C GLN A 70 4.89 6.98 12.45
N LEU A 71 3.60 6.71 12.22
CA LEU A 71 2.71 6.11 13.23
C LEU A 71 3.26 4.75 13.70
N LYS A 72 3.81 3.95 12.78
CA LYS A 72 4.43 2.66 13.11
C LYS A 72 5.63 2.82 14.04
N LYS A 73 6.47 3.84 13.81
CA LYS A 73 7.62 4.14 14.68
C LYS A 73 7.17 4.62 16.06
N GLU A 74 6.19 5.51 16.11
CA GLU A 74 5.62 6.03 17.37
C GLU A 74 4.98 4.91 18.19
N ALA A 75 4.20 4.03 17.56
CA ALA A 75 3.62 2.85 18.21
C ALA A 75 4.71 1.92 18.78
N ALA A 76 5.77 1.66 18.02
CA ALA A 76 6.89 0.85 18.50
C ALA A 76 7.63 1.52 19.68
N GLN A 77 7.73 2.85 19.70
CA GLN A 77 8.32 3.58 20.81
C GLN A 77 7.44 3.52 22.07
N MET A 78 6.13 3.73 21.93
CA MET A 78 5.20 3.60 23.05
C MET A 78 5.21 2.18 23.63
N ALA A 79 5.23 1.15 22.78
CA ALA A 79 5.33 -0.24 23.24
C ALA A 79 6.60 -0.50 24.05
N ARG A 80 7.74 0.08 23.64
CA ARG A 80 8.99 0.00 24.41
C ARG A 80 8.88 0.72 25.76
N ILE A 81 8.30 1.92 25.80
CA ILE A 81 8.13 2.68 27.03
C ILE A 81 7.22 1.91 28.01
N ILE A 82 6.09 1.40 27.52
CA ILE A 82 5.18 0.58 28.33
C ILE A 82 5.92 -0.63 28.90
N HIS A 83 6.69 -1.35 28.08
CA HIS A 83 7.45 -2.50 28.54
C HIS A 83 8.47 -2.15 29.63
N VAL A 84 9.20 -1.04 29.48
CA VAL A 84 10.14 -0.55 30.50
C VAL A 84 9.40 -0.21 31.80
N LEU A 85 8.27 0.51 31.70
CA LEU A 85 7.46 0.89 32.87
C LEU A 85 6.85 -0.33 33.57
N GLU A 86 6.44 -1.36 32.82
CA GLU A 86 5.96 -2.63 33.39
C GLU A 86 7.08 -3.31 34.19
N VAL A 87 8.27 -3.44 33.61
CA VAL A 87 9.44 -4.03 34.29
C VAL A 87 9.83 -3.22 35.53
N GLU A 88 9.89 -1.90 35.42
CA GLU A 88 10.23 -0.99 36.52
C GLU A 88 9.18 -0.99 37.63
N ASN A 89 7.92 -1.32 37.36
CA ASN A 89 6.87 -1.40 38.38
C ASN A 89 6.79 -2.80 39.02
N ASP A 90 7.19 -3.84 38.30
CA ASP A 90 7.27 -5.21 38.83
C ASP A 90 8.46 -5.41 39.78
N GLN A 91 9.58 -4.72 39.56
CA GLN A 91 10.76 -4.71 40.43
C GLN A 91 10.50 -4.24 41.88
N PRO A 92 9.85 -3.08 42.14
CA PRO A 92 9.52 -2.62 43.48
C PRO A 92 8.46 -3.49 44.15
N ARG A 93 7.55 -4.11 43.38
CA ARG A 93 6.56 -5.06 43.91
C ARG A 93 7.19 -6.37 44.37
N THR A 94 8.13 -6.92 43.60
CA THR A 94 8.84 -8.14 43.97
C THR A 94 9.84 -7.93 45.11
N THR A 95 10.49 -6.76 45.17
CA THR A 95 11.39 -6.42 46.31
C THR A 95 10.61 -6.07 47.58
N ALA A 96 9.47 -5.38 47.48
CA ALA A 96 8.58 -5.14 48.62
C ALA A 96 7.88 -6.42 49.13
N ALA A 97 7.63 -7.41 48.26
CA ALA A 97 7.09 -8.70 48.66
C ALA A 97 8.13 -9.62 49.32
N ASN A 98 9.44 -9.43 49.05
CA ASN A 98 10.54 -10.25 49.57
C ASN A 98 11.33 -9.59 50.72
N GLY A 99 11.05 -8.33 51.08
CA GLY A 99 11.67 -7.65 52.22
C GLY A 99 10.78 -7.75 53.48
N PRO A 100 11.34 -7.90 54.69
CA PRO A 100 10.55 -7.87 55.92
C PRO A 100 9.85 -6.51 56.02
N GLY A 101 8.52 -6.56 56.08
CA GLY A 101 7.66 -5.40 55.90
C GLY A 101 7.98 -4.25 56.84
N ASN A 102 8.29 -3.09 56.27
CA ASN A 102 8.20 -1.82 56.98
C ASN A 102 7.54 -0.79 56.05
N LEU A 103 6.21 -0.85 55.95
CA LEU A 103 5.40 0.10 55.21
C LEU A 103 5.22 1.37 56.03
N HIS A 104 6.06 2.39 55.80
CA HIS A 104 5.77 3.74 56.24
C HIS A 104 4.77 4.40 55.28
N PHE A 105 3.49 4.34 55.65
CA PHE A 105 2.46 5.18 55.05
C PHE A 105 2.73 6.64 55.42
N LEU A 106 3.22 7.43 54.47
CA LEU A 106 3.22 8.89 54.59
C LEU A 106 1.77 9.38 54.43
N THR A 107 1.09 9.58 55.56
CA THR A 107 -0.21 10.25 55.60
C THR A 107 -0.04 11.68 55.11
N ARG A 108 -0.59 11.96 53.92
CA ARG A 108 -0.70 13.30 53.34
C ARG A 108 -1.65 14.12 54.21
N THR A 109 -1.12 15.05 54.99
CA THR A 109 -1.91 16.06 55.70
C THR A 109 -2.51 17.04 54.69
N PRO A 110 -3.84 17.24 54.68
CA PRO A 110 -4.46 18.31 53.91
C PRO A 110 -4.26 19.66 54.61
N ARG A 111 -4.10 20.71 53.81
CA ARG A 111 -3.98 22.11 54.25
C ARG A 111 -5.34 22.79 54.18
#